data_AF-A0A533VHP0-F1
#
_entry.id   AF-A0A533VHP0-F1
#
_cell.length_a   1.000
_cell.length_b   1.000
_cell.length_c   1.000
_cell.angle_alpha   90.00
_cell.angle_beta   90.00
_cell.angle_gamma   90.00
#
_symmetry.space_group_name_H-M   'P 1'
#
loop_
_entity.id
_entity.type
_entity.pdbx_description
1 polymer ?
#
loop_
_entity_poly.entity_id
_entity_poly.type
_entity_poly.pdbx_seq_one_letter_code
_entity_poly.pdbx_strand_id
1 'polypeptide(L)'
;MGKSALEVDNNKLQPAESHGLKVVSFGFFADQEHQAAIYRGPIISGILKQFLVDTNWSDLDYLIVDLPPGTGDIPLTLAQTIPITGIVVVTTPQEVASNVAVKAFGMFQKLNVPIIGVIENMSYFKCQTCNTIHHLFGKGGAK
;
A
#
# COMPACT_ATOMS: atom_id res chain seq x y z
N MET A 1 -24.41 -5.53 6.89
CA MET A 1 -23.55 -4.55 7.58
C MET A 1 -22.26 -5.30 7.94
N GLY A 2 -21.17 -5.05 7.21
CA GLY A 2 -19.94 -5.84 7.37
C GLY A 2 -19.27 -5.56 8.72
N LYS A 3 -18.77 -6.60 9.38
CA LYS A 3 -18.03 -6.49 10.64
C LYS A 3 -16.85 -5.53 10.46
N SER A 4 -16.89 -4.37 11.11
CA SER A 4 -15.85 -3.33 11.02
C SER A 4 -14.77 -3.44 12.10
N ALA A 5 -14.97 -4.32 13.10
CA ALA A 5 -14.03 -4.52 14.19
C ALA A 5 -13.11 -5.72 13.87
N LEU A 6 -11.80 -5.52 14.05
CA LEU A 6 -10.82 -6.60 14.02
C LEU A 6 -11.09 -7.53 15.22
N GLU A 7 -11.51 -8.76 14.94
CA GLU A 7 -11.67 -9.80 15.95
C GLU A 7 -10.34 -10.53 16.14
N VAL A 8 -10.04 -10.92 17.38
CA VAL A 8 -8.92 -11.80 17.69
C VAL A 8 -9.49 -13.15 18.10
N ASP A 9 -9.12 -14.19 17.38
CA ASP A 9 -9.44 -15.58 17.73
C ASP A 9 -8.17 -16.42 17.67
N ASN A 10 -7.96 -17.28 18.67
CA ASN A 10 -6.77 -18.13 18.80
C ASN A 10 -5.43 -17.38 18.59
N ASN A 11 -5.29 -16.20 19.20
CA ASN A 11 -4.14 -15.28 19.04
C ASN A 11 -3.87 -14.83 17.60
N LYS A 12 -4.84 -14.93 16.70
CA LYS A 12 -4.75 -14.39 15.34
C LYS A 12 -5.80 -13.33 15.09
N LEU A 13 -5.39 -12.28 14.39
CA LEU A 13 -6.29 -11.28 13.83
C LEU A 13 -7.15 -11.93 12.74
N GLN A 14 -8.47 -11.77 12.84
CA GLN A 14 -9.39 -12.19 11.80
C GLN A 14 -9.62 -11.01 10.85
N PRO A 15 -9.25 -11.14 9.56
CA PRO A 15 -9.43 -10.05 8.61
C PRO A 15 -10.92 -9.78 8.38
N ALA A 16 -11.28 -8.51 8.20
CA ALA A 16 -12.61 -8.15 7.75
C ALA A 16 -12.84 -8.69 6.34
N GLU A 17 -14.04 -9.19 6.05
CA GLU A 17 -14.38 -9.75 4.74
C GLU A 17 -15.48 -8.94 4.05
N SER A 18 -15.26 -8.61 2.78
CA SER A 18 -16.23 -7.90 1.94
C SER A 18 -16.02 -8.28 0.48
N HIS A 19 -17.09 -8.68 -0.21
CA HIS A 19 -17.05 -9.08 -1.63
C HIS A 19 -16.01 -10.18 -1.93
N GLY A 20 -15.78 -11.10 -0.99
CA GLY A 20 -14.77 -12.16 -1.12
C GLY A 20 -13.32 -11.70 -0.94
N LEU A 21 -13.10 -10.43 -0.54
CA LEU A 21 -11.79 -9.90 -0.22
C LEU A 21 -11.60 -9.81 1.29
N LYS A 22 -10.42 -10.27 1.74
CA LYS A 22 -9.97 -10.14 3.13
C LYS A 22 -9.13 -8.87 3.28
N VAL A 23 -9.42 -8.09 4.31
CA VAL A 23 -8.75 -6.80 4.55
C VAL A 23 -8.40 -6.68 6.03
N VAL A 24 -7.18 -6.21 6.29
CA VAL A 24 -6.78 -5.61 7.57
C VAL A 24 -6.32 -4.19 7.29
N SER A 25 -6.67 -3.26 8.16
CA SER A 25 -6.32 -1.85 7.97
C SER A 25 -6.16 -1.17 9.32
N PHE A 26 -5.23 -0.22 9.39
CA PHE A 26 -5.13 0.70 10.51
C PHE A 26 -6.45 1.46 10.75
N GLY A 27 -7.26 1.66 9.70
CA GLY A 27 -8.56 2.31 9.78
C GLY A 27 -9.60 1.56 10.62
N PHE A 28 -9.40 0.27 10.93
CA PHE A 28 -10.29 -0.47 11.84
C PHE A 28 -10.04 -0.13 13.32
N PHE A 29 -8.99 0.63 13.63
CA PHE A 29 -8.73 1.18 14.97
C PHE A 29 -9.28 2.61 15.13
N ALA A 30 -10.04 3.12 14.15
CA ALA A 30 -10.49 4.51 14.08
C ALA A 30 -11.43 4.97 15.22
N ASP A 31 -12.02 4.07 16.01
CA ASP A 31 -12.71 4.46 17.25
C ASP A 31 -11.75 5.09 18.30
N GLN A 32 -10.43 5.04 18.05
CA GLN A 32 -9.40 5.77 18.79
C GLN A 32 -9.02 7.14 18.18
N GLU A 33 -9.68 7.62 17.11
CA GLU A 33 -9.36 8.87 16.39
C GLU A 33 -9.32 10.14 17.26
N HIS A 34 -10.04 10.16 18.39
CA HIS A 34 -10.03 11.30 19.32
C HIS A 34 -8.76 11.37 20.17
N GLN A 35 -7.96 10.31 20.16
CA GLN A 35 -6.58 10.35 20.61
C GLN A 35 -5.76 10.50 19.33
N ALA A 36 -5.14 11.67 19.14
CA ALA A 36 -4.09 11.83 18.14
C ALA A 36 -2.97 10.84 18.49
N ALA A 37 -3.15 9.58 18.09
CA ALA A 37 -2.20 8.53 18.29
C ALA A 37 -1.06 8.87 17.34
N ILE A 38 -0.06 9.54 17.89
CA ILE A 38 1.24 9.70 17.26
C ILE A 38 1.82 8.29 17.21
N TYR A 39 1.38 7.49 16.25
CA TYR A 39 1.91 6.18 15.96
C TYR A 39 3.36 6.38 15.50
N ARG A 40 4.29 6.36 16.44
CA ARG A 40 5.73 6.49 16.14
C ARG A 40 6.17 5.27 15.34
N GLY A 41 7.21 5.43 14.51
CA GLY A 41 7.72 4.39 13.59
C GLY A 41 7.74 2.96 14.14
N PRO A 42 8.29 2.70 15.36
CA PRO A 42 8.35 1.35 15.93
C PRO A 42 6.97 0.68 16.14
N ILE A 43 5.95 1.47 16.49
CA ILE A 43 4.58 0.96 16.68
C ILE A 43 3.99 0.53 15.34
N ILE A 44 4.17 1.36 14.30
CA ILE A 44 3.67 1.05 12.95
C ILE A 44 4.36 -0.19 12.38
N SER A 45 5.68 -0.31 12.53
CA SER A 45 6.42 -1.51 12.12
C SER A 45 5.95 -2.77 12.88
N GLY A 46 5.65 -2.65 14.17
CA GLY A 46 5.10 -3.75 14.98
C GLY A 46 3.72 -4.18 14.49
N ILE A 47 2.82 -3.24 14.25
CA ILE A 47 1.46 -3.52 13.74
C ILE A 47 1.53 -4.13 12.33
N LEU A 48 2.40 -3.60 11.45
CA LEU A 48 2.62 -4.19 10.13
C LEU A 48 3.05 -5.65 10.25
N LYS A 49 4.00 -5.96 11.14
CA LYS A 49 4.43 -7.34 11.37
C LYS A 49 3.26 -8.23 11.84
N GLN A 50 2.40 -7.73 12.73
CA GLN A 50 1.19 -8.45 13.15
C GLN A 50 0.21 -8.67 11.99
N PHE A 51 0.00 -7.68 11.13
CA PHE A 51 -0.84 -7.83 9.94
C PHE A 51 -0.31 -8.90 8.98
N LEU A 52 1.02 -8.98 8.82
CA LEU A 52 1.64 -9.95 7.92
C LEU A 52 1.67 -11.36 8.50
N VAL A 53 2.01 -11.52 9.77
CA VAL A 53 2.33 -12.83 10.38
C VAL A 53 1.20 -13.36 11.26
N ASP A 54 0.52 -12.47 11.99
CA ASP A 54 -0.45 -12.84 13.03
C ASP A 54 -1.91 -12.69 12.55
N THR A 55 -2.11 -12.47 11.25
CA THR A 55 -3.45 -12.47 10.64
C THR A 55 -3.80 -13.83 10.04
N ASN A 56 -5.04 -14.26 10.25
CA ASN A 56 -5.58 -15.48 9.68
C ASN A 56 -5.99 -15.28 8.20
N TRP A 57 -4.99 -15.24 7.33
CA TRP A 57 -5.20 -15.11 5.88
C TRP A 57 -5.86 -16.34 5.24
N SER A 58 -5.76 -17.52 5.87
CA SER A 58 -6.11 -18.85 5.32
C SER A 58 -5.45 -19.11 3.95
N ASP A 59 -6.10 -19.88 3.06
CA ASP A 59 -5.67 -20.09 1.68
C ASP A 59 -5.69 -18.77 0.89
N LEU A 60 -4.50 -18.23 0.61
CA LEU A 60 -4.31 -16.95 -0.06
C LEU A 60 -3.35 -17.10 -1.24
N ASP A 61 -3.82 -16.80 -2.45
CA ASP A 61 -2.98 -16.77 -3.65
C ASP A 61 -2.15 -15.48 -3.75
N TYR A 62 -2.74 -14.35 -3.34
CA TYR A 62 -2.13 -13.03 -3.45
C TYR A 62 -2.38 -12.18 -2.21
N LEU A 63 -1.31 -11.60 -1.66
CA LEU A 63 -1.37 -10.54 -0.65
C LEU A 63 -0.97 -9.20 -1.28
N ILE A 64 -1.90 -8.25 -1.33
CA ILE A 64 -1.62 -6.88 -1.78
C ILE A 64 -1.41 -6.02 -0.54
N VAL A 65 -0.27 -5.31 -0.49
CA VAL A 65 0.08 -4.41 0.60
C VAL A 65 0.11 -2.99 0.07
N ASP A 66 -0.76 -2.13 0.57
CA ASP A 66 -0.72 -0.69 0.32
C ASP A 66 0.26 -0.02 1.29
N LEU A 67 1.39 0.43 0.76
CA LEU A 67 2.47 1.01 1.55
C LEU A 67 2.22 2.52 1.76
N PRO A 68 2.52 3.07 2.95
CA PRO A 68 2.53 4.51 3.12
C PRO A 68 3.55 5.15 2.16
N PRO A 69 3.33 6.39 1.73
CA PRO A 69 4.19 7.03 0.75
C PRO A 69 5.63 7.21 1.28
N GLY A 70 6.61 7.12 0.37
CA GLY A 70 8.02 7.41 0.66
C GLY A 70 8.91 6.16 0.76
N THR A 71 10.13 6.37 1.23
CA THR A 71 11.20 5.35 1.31
C THR A 71 11.66 5.14 2.76
N GLY A 72 10.73 5.24 3.71
CA GLY A 72 11.02 5.10 5.14
C GLY A 72 11.19 3.65 5.59
N ASP A 73 11.06 3.42 6.90
CA ASP A 73 11.35 2.11 7.52
C ASP A 73 10.33 1.01 7.18
N ILE A 74 9.12 1.39 6.73
CA ILE A 74 8.01 0.45 6.48
C ILE A 74 8.28 -0.47 5.27
N PRO A 75 8.67 0.04 4.09
CA PRO A 75 9.17 -0.80 2.99
C PRO A 75 10.28 -1.78 3.39
N LEU A 76 11.23 -1.35 4.22
CA LEU A 76 12.31 -2.20 4.70
C LEU A 76 11.79 -3.28 5.66
N THR A 77 10.93 -2.89 6.60
CA THR A 77 10.27 -3.81 7.54
C THR A 77 9.48 -4.89 6.76
N LEU A 78 8.75 -4.50 5.71
CA LEU A 78 8.02 -5.44 4.85
C LEU A 78 8.98 -6.46 4.22
N ALA A 79 10.06 -5.98 3.59
CA ALA A 79 11.05 -6.83 2.92
C ALA A 79 11.82 -7.75 3.89
N GLN A 80 11.94 -7.36 5.16
CA GLN A 80 12.54 -8.19 6.21
C GLN A 80 11.56 -9.17 6.86
N THR A 81 10.25 -8.93 6.75
CA THR A 81 9.23 -9.74 7.43
C THR A 81 8.73 -10.89 6.56
N ILE A 82 8.53 -10.65 5.26
CA ILE A 82 8.03 -11.66 4.31
C ILE A 82 8.81 -11.62 2.99
N PRO A 83 8.89 -12.73 2.24
CA PRO A 83 9.41 -12.72 0.88
C PRO A 83 8.47 -11.90 -0.02
N ILE A 84 9.00 -10.89 -0.70
CA ILE A 84 8.23 -10.06 -1.64
C ILE A 84 8.40 -10.63 -3.05
N THR A 85 7.30 -11.07 -3.66
CA THR A 85 7.29 -11.59 -5.04
C THR A 85 7.50 -10.49 -6.08
N GLY A 86 7.04 -9.28 -5.79
CA GLY A 86 7.43 -8.09 -6.53
C GLY A 86 6.65 -6.86 -6.12
N ILE A 87 7.01 -5.73 -6.72
CA ILE A 87 6.42 -4.42 -6.44
C ILE A 87 5.92 -3.72 -7.71
N VAL A 88 4.82 -3.00 -7.57
CA VAL A 88 4.31 -2.05 -8.55
C VAL A 88 4.50 -0.64 -7.99
N VAL A 89 5.20 0.22 -8.73
CA VAL A 89 5.41 1.62 -8.34
C VAL A 89 4.31 2.47 -8.98
N VAL A 90 3.59 3.27 -8.18
CA VAL A 90 2.56 4.18 -8.67
C VAL A 90 3.09 5.61 -8.60
N THR A 91 2.95 6.35 -9.69
CA THR A 91 3.37 7.76 -9.81
C THR A 91 2.32 8.57 -10.56
N THR A 92 2.53 9.88 -10.66
CA THR A 92 1.73 10.80 -11.47
C THR A 92 2.64 11.57 -12.44
N PRO A 93 2.11 12.23 -13.48
CA PRO A 93 2.97 12.84 -14.52
C PRO A 93 3.86 14.00 -14.04
N GLN A 94 3.60 14.56 -12.85
CA GLN A 94 4.39 15.63 -12.27
C GLN A 94 5.80 15.15 -11.90
N GLU A 95 6.79 15.96 -12.22
CA GLU A 95 8.21 15.67 -11.97
C GLU A 95 8.51 15.35 -10.50
N VAL A 96 7.85 16.03 -9.55
CA VAL A 96 8.02 15.77 -8.12
C VAL A 96 7.62 14.34 -7.74
N ALA A 97 6.52 13.82 -8.29
CA ALA A 97 6.06 12.46 -8.04
C ALA A 97 6.98 11.43 -8.71
N SER A 98 7.38 11.69 -9.95
CA SER A 98 8.35 10.85 -10.67
C SER A 98 9.68 10.71 -9.92
N ASN A 99 10.21 11.81 -9.38
CA ASN A 99 11.43 11.78 -8.58
C ASN A 99 11.30 10.96 -7.29
N VAL A 100 10.11 10.88 -6.69
CA VAL A 100 9.85 10.01 -5.52
C VAL A 100 9.76 8.55 -5.96
N ALA A 101 9.12 8.26 -7.09
CA ALA A 101 9.01 6.93 -7.66
C ALA A 101 10.39 6.32 -8.00
N VAL A 102 11.30 7.12 -8.58
CA VAL A 102 12.68 6.70 -8.86
C VAL A 102 13.43 6.31 -7.58
N LYS A 103 13.24 7.06 -6.48
CA LYS A 103 13.85 6.74 -5.18
C LYS A 103 13.29 5.43 -4.61
N ALA A 104 11.98 5.22 -4.69
CA ALA A 104 11.34 3.98 -4.27
C ALA A 104 11.84 2.78 -5.09
N PHE A 105 11.95 2.92 -6.42
CA PHE A 105 12.55 1.93 -7.30
C PHE A 105 13.97 1.57 -6.85
N GLY A 106 14.84 2.56 -6.65
CA GLY A 106 16.22 2.33 -6.23
C GLY A 106 16.35 1.66 -4.86
N MET A 107 15.41 1.91 -3.94
CA MET A 107 15.36 1.25 -2.64
C MET A 107 15.02 -0.24 -2.78
N PHE A 108 13.95 -0.59 -3.49
CA PHE A 108 13.55 -1.99 -3.67
C PHE A 108 14.53 -2.79 -4.53
N GLN A 109 15.19 -2.13 -5.49
CA GLN A 109 16.28 -2.73 -6.25
C GLN A 109 17.47 -3.13 -5.35
N LYS A 110 17.85 -2.28 -4.37
CA LYS A 110 18.89 -2.62 -3.39
C LYS A 110 18.49 -3.76 -2.45
N LEU A 111 17.19 -3.96 -2.24
CA LEU A 111 16.64 -5.08 -1.47
C LEU A 111 16.47 -6.36 -2.31
N ASN A 112 16.91 -6.36 -3.57
CA ASN A 112 16.73 -7.45 -4.53
C ASN A 112 15.27 -7.88 -4.73
N VAL A 113 14.34 -6.94 -4.58
CA VAL A 113 12.92 -7.19 -4.80
C VAL A 113 12.59 -6.97 -6.27
N PRO A 114 11.92 -7.92 -6.96
CA PRO A 114 11.53 -7.74 -8.35
C PRO A 114 10.58 -6.57 -8.56
N ILE A 115 10.89 -5.69 -9.52
CA ILE A 115 9.96 -4.63 -9.94
C ILE A 115 9.08 -5.18 -11.06
N ILE A 116 7.79 -5.31 -10.82
CA ILE A 116 6.81 -5.85 -11.78
C ILE A 116 6.43 -4.79 -12.81
N GLY A 117 6.36 -3.52 -12.39
CA GLY A 117 6.07 -2.42 -13.31
C GLY A 117 5.86 -1.07 -12.61
N VAL A 118 5.59 -0.06 -13.44
CA VAL A 118 5.27 1.30 -13.01
C VAL A 118 3.91 1.69 -13.60
N ILE A 119 3.06 2.31 -12.79
CA ILE A 119 1.74 2.83 -13.19
C ILE A 119 1.78 4.36 -13.10
N GLU A 120 1.54 5.03 -14.24
CA GLU A 120 1.26 6.46 -14.28
C GLU A 120 -0.24 6.71 -14.02
N ASN A 121 -0.58 6.96 -12.76
CA ASN A 121 -1.93 7.34 -12.38
C ASN A 121 -2.22 8.79 -12.83
N MET A 122 -3.50 9.10 -13.04
CA MET A 122 -3.95 10.43 -13.48
C MET A 122 -3.22 10.95 -14.73
N SER A 123 -2.82 10.06 -15.65
CA SER A 123 -2.05 10.38 -16.86
C SER A 123 -2.80 11.28 -17.85
N TYR A 124 -4.12 11.21 -17.84
CA TYR A 124 -5.00 12.10 -18.60
C TYR A 124 -6.43 12.10 -18.07
N PHE A 125 -7.20 13.08 -18.53
CA PHE A 125 -8.65 13.13 -18.43
C PHE A 125 -9.24 13.05 -19.84
N LYS A 126 -10.14 12.08 -20.08
CA LYS A 126 -10.91 11.99 -21.34
C LYS A 126 -12.26 12.67 -21.15
N CYS A 127 -12.47 13.76 -21.85
CA CYS A 127 -13.73 14.49 -21.79
C CYS A 127 -14.87 13.60 -22.32
N GLN A 128 -15.91 13.40 -21.52
CA GLN A 128 -17.03 12.52 -21.89
C GLN A 128 -17.94 13.11 -22.97
N THR A 129 -17.88 14.42 -23.22
CA THR A 129 -18.74 15.10 -24.21
C THR A 129 -18.05 15.26 -25.56
N CYS A 130 -16.77 15.65 -25.59
CA CYS A 130 -16.03 15.89 -26.84
C CYS A 130 -14.97 14.83 -27.15
N ASN A 131 -14.77 13.82 -26.30
CA ASN A 131 -13.75 12.76 -26.41
C ASN A 131 -12.29 13.24 -26.45
N THR A 132 -12.02 14.54 -26.29
CA THR A 132 -10.68 15.09 -26.22
C THR A 132 -9.94 14.59 -24.98
N ILE A 133 -8.65 14.29 -25.16
CA ILE A 133 -7.75 13.89 -24.09
C ILE A 133 -7.02 15.13 -23.58
N HIS A 134 -7.18 15.40 -22.29
CA HIS A 134 -6.53 16.50 -21.58
C HIS A 134 -5.47 15.96 -20.64
N HIS A 135 -4.23 16.41 -20.81
CA HIS A 135 -3.13 16.06 -19.92
C HIS A 135 -3.00 17.11 -18.82
N LEU A 136 -3.95 17.09 -17.89
CA LEU A 136 -4.09 18.09 -16.82
C LEU A 136 -2.81 18.24 -15.99
N PHE A 137 -2.04 17.16 -15.87
CA PHE A 137 -0.86 17.06 -15.02
C PHE A 137 0.46 16.88 -15.78
N GLY A 138 0.43 16.92 -17.11
CA GLY A 138 1.58 16.61 -17.97
C GLY A 138 1.58 15.16 -18.48
N LYS A 139 2.75 14.67 -18.92
CA LYS A 139 2.94 13.31 -19.45
C LYS A 139 4.30 12.75 -19.05
N GLY A 140 4.39 11.43 -18.92
CA GLY A 140 5.66 10.72 -18.88
C GLY A 140 6.38 10.77 -17.53
N GLY A 141 5.62 10.79 -16.44
CA GLY A 141 6.12 10.62 -15.08
C GLY A 141 6.51 9.18 -14.73
N ALA A 142 6.08 8.18 -15.51
CA ALA A 142 6.48 6.78 -15.38
C ALA A 142 7.55 6.32 -16.40
N LYS A 143 8.54 7.18 -16.67
CA LYS A 143 9.68 6.86 -17.54
C LYS A 143 10.88 6.34 -16.76
#